data_AF-A0A938IYM4-F1
#
_entry.id   AF-A0A938IYM4-F1
#
_cell.length_a   1.000
_cell.length_b   1.000
_cell.length_c   1.000
_cell.angle_alpha   90.00
_cell.angle_beta   90.00
_cell.angle_gamma   90.00
#
_symmetry.space_group_name_H-M   'P 1'
#
loop_
_entity.id
_entity.type
_entity.pdbx_description
1 polymer ?
#
loop_
_entity_poly.entity_id
_entity_poly.type
_entity_poly.pdbx_seq_one_letter_code
_entity_poly.pdbx_strand_id
1 'polypeptide(L)'
;MLRPRPAHRGGRRPVLRPASLRPGSNLATVRVVGLRGAITCTEDTAAEVEAKTQRLVKEMLTRNEVADDDLVSVIVTTTADLTAAYPAAAVRALGYDDVPLLGAQEATVAGGLPRCVRVLIHCYSARTRSDVQHVYLEEARTLRADLSE
;
A
#
# COMPACT_ATOMS: atom_id res chain seq x y z
N MET A 1 38.80 12.55 15.64
CA MET A 1 38.94 12.69 14.18
C MET A 1 37.99 11.69 13.50
N LEU A 2 36.82 12.14 13.05
CA LEU A 2 35.86 11.29 12.32
C LEU A 2 36.23 11.27 10.83
N ARG A 3 36.33 10.08 10.23
CA ARG A 3 36.47 9.93 8.78
C ARG A 3 35.11 10.19 8.08
N PRO A 4 35.06 10.93 6.97
CA PRO A 4 33.82 11.14 6.23
C PRO A 4 33.40 9.87 5.46
N ARG A 5 32.09 9.62 5.37
CA ARG A 5 31.48 8.54 4.56
C ARG A 5 31.54 8.89 3.06
N PRO A 6 31.65 7.90 2.15
CA PRO A 6 31.73 8.17 0.71
C PRO A 6 30.38 8.65 0.15
N ALA A 7 30.44 9.59 -0.78
CA ALA A 7 29.29 10.15 -1.46
C ALA A 7 28.62 9.09 -2.36
N HIS A 8 27.28 8.96 -2.24
CA HIS A 8 26.46 8.15 -3.11
C HIS A 8 26.50 8.75 -4.53
N ARG A 9 27.23 8.12 -5.45
CA ARG A 9 27.19 8.48 -6.88
C ARG A 9 25.82 8.08 -7.42
N GLY A 10 24.90 9.04 -7.51
CA GLY A 10 23.66 8.92 -8.26
C GLY A 10 23.94 8.75 -9.75
N GLY A 11 24.17 7.52 -10.18
CA GLY A 11 24.11 7.18 -11.59
C GLY A 11 22.67 7.31 -12.06
N ARG A 12 22.35 8.36 -12.81
CA ARG A 12 21.08 8.45 -13.53
C ARG A 12 20.99 7.24 -14.46
N ARG A 13 20.16 6.27 -14.11
CA ARG A 13 19.79 5.19 -15.04
C ARG A 13 19.19 5.84 -16.29
N PRO A 14 19.59 5.42 -17.50
CA PRO A 14 19.03 5.98 -18.71
C PRO A 14 17.52 5.72 -18.71
N VAL A 15 16.74 6.78 -18.88
CA VAL A 15 15.32 6.66 -19.17
C VAL A 15 15.22 5.81 -20.43
N LEU A 16 14.67 4.60 -20.31
CA LEU A 16 14.42 3.72 -21.44
C LEU A 16 13.51 4.49 -22.42
N ARG A 17 14.09 5.01 -23.50
CA ARG A 17 13.31 5.39 -24.68
C ARG A 17 12.68 4.11 -25.21
N PRO A 18 11.37 4.08 -25.54
CA PRO A 18 10.78 2.91 -26.13
C PRO A 18 11.53 2.60 -27.42
N ALA A 19 12.23 1.47 -27.46
CA ALA A 19 12.74 0.92 -28.69
C ALA A 19 11.53 0.73 -29.62
N SER A 20 11.66 1.18 -30.87
CA SER A 20 10.67 1.05 -31.93
C SER A 20 10.02 -0.34 -31.89
N LEU A 21 8.75 -0.41 -31.49
CA LEU A 21 8.01 -1.66 -31.33
C LEU A 21 7.84 -2.33 -32.69
N ARG A 22 8.19 -3.62 -32.76
CA ARG A 22 7.76 -4.49 -33.85
C ARG A 22 6.26 -4.76 -33.71
N PRO A 23 5.48 -4.78 -34.80
CA PRO A 23 4.06 -5.15 -34.71
C PRO A 23 3.95 -6.62 -34.32
N GLY A 24 3.35 -6.93 -33.16
CA GLY A 24 3.02 -8.31 -32.75
C GLY A 24 3.51 -8.77 -31.38
N SER A 25 4.31 -7.99 -30.63
CA SER A 25 4.64 -8.32 -29.23
C SER A 25 3.71 -7.57 -28.28
N ASN A 26 2.80 -8.27 -27.61
CA ASN A 26 1.97 -7.70 -26.53
C ASN A 26 2.85 -7.41 -25.31
N LEU A 27 3.62 -6.32 -25.36
CA LEU A 27 4.33 -5.80 -24.19
C LEU A 27 3.26 -5.29 -23.23
N ALA A 28 3.12 -5.95 -22.08
CA ALA A 28 2.14 -5.57 -21.08
C ALA A 28 2.36 -4.10 -20.71
N THR A 29 1.36 -3.26 -20.96
CA THR A 29 1.46 -1.82 -20.72
C THR A 29 1.46 -1.56 -19.22
N VAL A 30 2.57 -1.03 -18.71
CA VAL A 30 2.69 -0.58 -17.32
C VAL A 30 1.87 0.69 -17.13
N ARG A 31 1.07 0.72 -16.07
CA ARG A 31 0.22 1.86 -15.69
C ARG A 31 0.10 1.97 -14.19
N VAL A 32 -0.39 3.11 -13.71
CA VAL A 32 -0.77 3.25 -12.31
C VAL A 32 -2.07 2.47 -12.07
N VAL A 33 -2.05 1.60 -11.06
CA VAL A 33 -3.23 0.89 -10.54
C VAL A 33 -3.41 1.18 -9.06
N GLY A 34 -4.66 1.05 -8.59
CA GLY A 34 -5.02 1.19 -7.19
C GLY A 34 -5.24 -0.17 -6.55
N LEU A 35 -4.61 -0.43 -5.40
CA LEU A 35 -4.87 -1.61 -4.58
C LEU A 35 -5.62 -1.17 -3.32
N ARG A 36 -6.76 -1.82 -3.05
CA ARG A 36 -7.53 -1.63 -1.82
C ARG A 36 -7.20 -2.68 -0.78
N GLY A 37 -7.01 -2.21 0.44
CA GLY A 37 -6.79 -2.99 1.64
C GLY A 37 -7.76 -2.60 2.75
N ALA A 38 -8.19 -3.55 3.58
CA ALA A 38 -8.81 -3.27 4.87
C ALA A 38 -8.52 -4.37 5.90
N ILE A 39 -8.35 -3.99 7.15
CA ILE A 39 -8.15 -4.89 8.29
C ILE A 39 -8.77 -4.26 9.55
N THR A 40 -9.22 -5.09 10.48
CA THR A 40 -9.71 -4.63 11.80
C THR A 40 -8.72 -4.92 12.91
N CYS A 41 -8.66 -4.02 13.88
CA CYS A 41 -7.97 -4.18 15.16
C CYS A 41 -8.94 -4.73 16.22
N THR A 42 -8.44 -5.56 17.13
CA THR A 42 -9.25 -6.03 18.27
C THR A 42 -9.34 -4.98 19.37
N GLU A 43 -8.31 -4.13 19.51
CA GLU A 43 -8.20 -3.07 20.51
C GLU A 43 -7.52 -1.81 19.94
N ASP A 44 -7.77 -0.65 20.56
CA ASP A 44 -7.13 0.62 20.20
C ASP A 44 -5.80 0.78 20.97
N THR A 45 -4.77 0.05 20.53
CA THR A 45 -3.40 0.22 21.03
C THR A 45 -2.45 0.51 19.88
N ALA A 46 -1.38 1.27 20.15
CA ALA A 46 -0.41 1.62 19.11
C ALA A 46 0.23 0.39 18.47
N ALA A 47 0.57 -0.62 19.28
CA ALA A 47 1.15 -1.88 18.83
C ALA A 47 0.21 -2.68 17.92
N GLU A 48 -1.08 -2.77 18.28
CA GLU A 48 -2.08 -3.48 17.47
C GLU A 48 -2.32 -2.75 16.14
N VAL A 49 -2.51 -1.43 16.16
CA VAL A 49 -2.70 -0.62 14.96
C VAL A 49 -1.50 -0.74 14.02
N GLU A 50 -0.28 -0.66 14.56
CA GLU A 50 0.95 -0.84 13.80
C GLU A 50 1.04 -2.23 13.17
N ALA A 51 0.90 -3.29 13.99
CA ALA A 51 1.02 -4.67 13.52
C ALA A 51 -0.02 -5.02 12.46
N LYS A 52 -1.28 -4.61 12.65
CA LYS A 52 -2.36 -4.84 11.68
C LYS A 52 -2.13 -4.06 10.38
N THR A 53 -1.70 -2.80 10.46
CA THR A 53 -1.39 -1.99 9.28
C THR A 53 -0.24 -2.59 8.47
N GLN A 54 0.84 -2.99 9.15
CA GLN A 54 1.99 -3.63 8.50
C GLN A 54 1.62 -4.95 7.83
N ARG A 55 0.85 -5.80 8.52
CA ARG A 55 0.35 -7.06 7.95
C ARG A 55 -0.47 -6.81 6.69
N LEU A 56 -1.40 -5.84 6.74
CA LEU A 56 -2.24 -5.50 5.59
C LEU A 56 -1.41 -5.06 4.38
N VAL A 57 -0.47 -4.12 4.57
CA VAL A 57 0.37 -3.62 3.47
C VAL A 57 1.24 -4.73 2.88
N LYS A 58 1.89 -5.55 3.72
CA LYS A 58 2.70 -6.69 3.25
C LYS A 58 1.87 -7.66 2.39
N GLU A 59 0.66 -7.99 2.82
CA GLU A 59 -0.23 -8.88 2.10
C GLU A 59 -0.65 -8.28 0.74
N MET A 60 -0.98 -6.98 0.71
CA MET A 60 -1.35 -6.27 -0.52
C MET A 60 -0.22 -6.28 -1.55
N LEU A 61 1.01 -5.98 -1.13
CA LEU A 61 2.17 -5.97 -2.01
C LEU A 61 2.50 -7.38 -2.51
N THR A 62 2.48 -8.37 -1.60
CA THR A 62 2.79 -9.77 -1.92
C THR A 62 1.81 -10.36 -2.94
N ARG A 63 0.49 -10.22 -2.73
CA ARG A 63 -0.54 -10.76 -3.64
C ARG A 63 -0.53 -10.13 -5.03
N ASN A 64 -0.01 -8.91 -5.15
CA ASN A 64 0.04 -8.18 -6.41
C ASN A 64 1.43 -8.14 -7.03
N GLU A 65 2.42 -8.80 -6.41
CA GLU A 65 3.82 -8.86 -6.86
C GLU A 65 4.41 -7.46 -7.11
N VAL A 66 4.09 -6.51 -6.23
CA VAL A 66 4.56 -5.12 -6.33
C VAL A 66 5.96 -5.03 -5.73
N ALA A 67 6.93 -4.63 -6.54
CA ALA A 67 8.27 -4.31 -6.06
C ALA A 67 8.29 -2.94 -5.36
N ASP A 68 9.26 -2.74 -4.46
CA ASP A 68 9.37 -1.49 -3.68
C ASP A 68 9.48 -0.24 -4.59
N ASP A 69 10.28 -0.31 -5.67
CA ASP A 69 10.47 0.77 -6.65
C ASP A 69 9.19 1.09 -7.47
N ASP A 70 8.19 0.20 -7.49
CA ASP A 70 6.93 0.40 -8.20
C ASP A 70 5.87 1.09 -7.33
N LEU A 71 6.14 1.30 -6.04
CA LEU A 71 5.22 1.94 -5.11
C LEU A 71 5.19 3.46 -5.31
N VAL A 72 4.02 4.03 -5.62
CA VAL A 72 3.87 5.46 -5.93
C VAL A 72 3.42 6.24 -4.70
N SER A 73 2.44 5.75 -3.96
CA SER A 73 1.94 6.38 -2.74
C SER A 73 1.04 5.44 -1.93
N VAL A 74 0.89 5.74 -0.64
CA VAL A 74 -0.05 5.02 0.24
C VAL A 74 -0.91 6.01 1.00
N ILE A 75 -2.23 5.84 0.90
CA ILE A 75 -3.22 6.54 1.70
C ILE A 75 -3.78 5.55 2.71
N VAL A 76 -3.77 5.92 3.99
CA VAL A 76 -4.31 5.12 5.08
C VAL A 76 -5.44 5.88 5.76
N THR A 77 -6.59 5.23 5.93
CA THR A 77 -7.70 5.78 6.72
C THR A 77 -8.02 4.91 7.92
N THR A 78 -8.43 5.53 9.02
CA THR A 78 -8.94 4.82 10.20
C THR A 78 -10.30 5.33 10.62
N THR A 79 -11.12 4.43 11.15
CA THR A 79 -12.34 4.83 11.86
C THR A 79 -12.00 5.67 13.09
N ALA A 80 -12.94 6.54 13.49
CA ALA A 80 -12.73 7.51 14.56
C ALA A 80 -12.49 6.89 15.96
N ASP A 81 -12.74 5.58 16.10
CA ASP A 81 -12.52 4.79 17.31
C ASP A 81 -11.11 4.15 17.39
N LEU A 82 -10.21 4.46 16.44
CA LEU A 82 -8.77 4.17 16.55
C LEU A 82 -7.98 5.47 16.69
N THR A 83 -7.45 5.69 17.88
CA THR A 83 -6.79 6.94 18.29
C THR A 83 -5.36 6.74 18.78
N ALA A 84 -4.95 5.50 19.06
CA ALA A 84 -3.69 5.21 19.73
C ALA A 84 -2.43 5.39 18.87
N ALA A 85 -2.56 5.48 17.53
CA ALA A 85 -1.42 5.67 16.64
C ALA A 85 -1.79 6.34 15.31
N TYR A 86 -0.79 6.92 14.65
CA TYR A 86 -0.88 7.32 13.24
C TYR A 86 -0.56 6.12 12.34
N PRO A 87 -1.55 5.51 11.66
CA PRO A 87 -1.34 4.26 10.91
C PRO A 87 -0.37 4.42 9.75
N ALA A 88 -0.31 5.60 9.12
CA ALA A 88 0.67 5.88 8.08
C ALA A 88 2.12 5.79 8.58
N ALA A 89 2.39 6.01 9.88
CA ALA A 89 3.72 5.81 10.45
C ALA A 89 4.12 4.32 10.48
N ALA A 90 3.16 3.41 10.63
CA ALA A 90 3.40 1.96 10.59
C ALA A 90 3.94 1.50 9.24
N VAL A 91 3.59 2.20 8.15
CA VAL A 91 4.09 1.91 6.80
C VAL A 91 5.56 2.30 6.66
N ARG A 92 6.01 3.40 7.30
CA ARG A 92 7.43 3.79 7.30
C ARG A 92 8.33 2.74 7.96
N ALA A 93 7.85 2.13 9.05
CA ALA A 93 8.56 1.06 9.73
C ALA A 93 8.83 -0.19 8.87
N LEU A 94 8.20 -0.29 7.68
CA LEU A 94 8.50 -1.32 6.68
C LEU A 94 9.67 -0.98 5.75
N GLY A 95 10.27 0.21 5.87
CA GLY A 95 11.37 0.68 5.00
C GLY A 95 10.93 1.61 3.86
N TYR A 96 9.67 2.07 3.86
CA TYR A 96 9.10 2.94 2.83
C TYR A 96 9.19 4.44 3.20
N ASP A 97 10.35 4.87 3.68
CA ASP A 97 10.56 6.25 4.16
C ASP A 97 10.51 7.30 3.04
N ASP A 98 10.83 6.90 1.81
CA ASP A 98 10.85 7.72 0.59
C ASP A 98 9.53 7.73 -0.18
N VAL A 99 8.57 6.89 0.22
CA VAL A 99 7.24 6.82 -0.38
C VAL A 99 6.34 7.90 0.21
N PRO A 100 5.59 8.68 -0.60
CA PRO A 100 4.58 9.60 -0.09
C PRO A 100 3.46 8.86 0.65
N LEU A 101 3.28 9.18 1.94
CA LEU A 101 2.26 8.60 2.82
C LEU A 101 1.28 9.67 3.31
N LEU A 102 -0.01 9.37 3.27
CA LEU A 102 -1.06 10.23 3.83
C LEU A 102 -1.94 9.43 4.79
N GLY A 103 -2.16 9.97 5.99
CA GLY A 103 -3.16 9.47 6.93
C GLY A 103 -4.40 10.37 6.92
N ALA A 104 -5.58 9.78 7.03
CA ALA A 104 -6.83 10.52 7.23
C ALA A 104 -7.79 9.75 8.14
N GLN A 105 -8.80 10.43 8.66
CA GLN A 105 -9.91 9.76 9.33
C GLN A 105 -10.96 9.34 8.28
N GLU A 106 -11.49 8.14 8.42
CA GLU A 106 -12.63 7.65 7.63
C GLU A 106 -13.93 8.33 8.07
N ALA A 107 -14.90 8.41 7.17
CA ALA A 107 -16.23 8.89 7.51
C ALA A 107 -16.87 8.03 8.63
N THR A 108 -17.47 8.69 9.62
CA THR A 108 -18.21 8.02 10.68
C THR A 108 -19.62 7.72 10.21
N VAL A 109 -19.92 6.44 10.00
CA VAL A 109 -21.23 5.95 9.55
C VAL A 109 -21.87 5.08 10.64
N ALA A 110 -23.13 5.33 10.97
CA ALA A 110 -23.87 4.52 11.94
C ALA A 110 -23.95 3.05 11.46
N GLY A 111 -23.57 2.11 12.33
CA GLY A 111 -23.47 0.69 11.97
C GLY A 111 -22.26 0.34 11.09
N GLY A 112 -21.35 1.29 10.87
CA GLY A 112 -20.10 1.04 10.16
C GLY A 112 -19.19 0.07 10.92
N LEU A 113 -18.29 -0.59 10.17
CA LEU A 113 -17.34 -1.55 10.74
C LEU A 113 -16.36 -0.83 11.69
N PRO A 114 -16.36 -1.14 13.00
CA PRO A 114 -15.51 -0.46 13.99
C PRO A 114 -14.05 -0.88 13.86
N ARG A 115 -13.17 -0.07 14.46
CA ARG A 115 -11.72 -0.31 14.56
C ARG A 115 -11.07 -0.78 13.27
N CYS A 116 -11.38 -0.13 12.16
CA CYS A 116 -10.96 -0.55 10.84
C CYS A 116 -9.91 0.40 10.26
N VAL A 117 -8.77 -0.18 9.89
CA VAL A 117 -7.73 0.45 9.08
C VAL A 117 -8.00 0.10 7.62
N ARG A 118 -8.03 1.10 6.74
CA ARG A 118 -8.17 0.94 5.28
C ARG A 118 -6.96 1.53 4.59
N VAL A 119 -6.55 0.91 3.49
CA VAL A 119 -5.39 1.32 2.71
C VAL A 119 -5.79 1.45 1.24
N LEU A 120 -5.30 2.51 0.61
CA LEU A 120 -5.26 2.66 -0.85
C LEU A 120 -3.79 2.84 -1.26
N ILE A 121 -3.25 1.84 -1.95
CA ILE A 121 -1.93 1.91 -2.57
C ILE A 121 -2.08 2.32 -4.03
N HIS A 122 -1.28 3.28 -4.48
CA HIS A 122 -1.02 3.47 -5.90
C HIS A 122 0.33 2.86 -6.24
N CYS A 123 0.39 2.03 -7.27
CA CYS A 123 1.64 1.44 -7.76
C CYS A 123 1.64 1.33 -9.28
N TYR A 124 2.82 1.22 -9.88
CA TYR A 124 2.97 0.81 -11.26
C TYR A 124 2.77 -0.71 -11.39
N SER A 125 1.97 -1.14 -12.36
CA SER A 125 1.76 -2.55 -12.63
C SER A 125 1.40 -2.81 -14.08
N ALA A 126 1.78 -3.98 -14.57
CA ALA A 126 1.29 -4.55 -15.82
C ALA A 126 -0.11 -5.17 -15.69
N ARG A 127 -0.55 -5.50 -14.45
CA ARG A 127 -1.86 -6.08 -14.17
C ARG A 127 -2.97 -5.13 -14.57
N THR A 128 -4.10 -5.69 -15.01
CA THR A 128 -5.28 -4.86 -15.25
C THR A 128 -6.09 -4.60 -13.98
N ARG A 129 -7.02 -3.65 -14.05
CA ARG A 129 -7.90 -3.33 -12.90
C ARG A 129 -8.74 -4.52 -12.45
N SER A 130 -9.01 -5.48 -13.33
CA SER A 130 -9.70 -6.72 -12.98
C SER A 130 -8.77 -7.79 -12.40
N ASP A 131 -7.46 -7.66 -12.59
CA ASP A 131 -6.47 -8.69 -12.20
C ASP A 131 -5.73 -8.33 -10.90
N VAL A 132 -5.95 -7.11 -10.38
CA VAL A 132 -5.42 -6.72 -9.07
C VAL A 132 -6.20 -7.41 -7.97
N GLN A 133 -5.47 -7.88 -6.97
CA GLN A 133 -6.02 -8.60 -5.83
C GLN A 133 -6.15 -7.64 -4.66
N HIS A 134 -7.37 -7.22 -4.37
CA HIS A 134 -7.66 -6.43 -3.17
C HIS A 134 -7.64 -7.33 -1.93
N VAL A 135 -7.28 -6.76 -0.78
CA VAL A 135 -7.05 -7.52 0.45
C VAL A 135 -7.99 -7.06 1.54
N TYR A 136 -8.82 -7.96 2.05
CA TYR A 136 -9.71 -7.71 3.17
C TYR A 136 -9.46 -8.79 4.21
N LEU A 137 -8.99 -8.40 5.39
CA LEU A 137 -8.57 -9.32 6.45
C LEU A 137 -9.47 -9.17 7.67
N GLU A 138 -9.55 -10.22 8.47
CA GLU A 138 -10.36 -10.25 9.70
C GLU A 138 -11.83 -9.89 9.40
N GLU A 139 -12.47 -9.08 10.25
CA GLU A 139 -13.86 -8.64 10.08
C GLU A 139 -14.04 -7.73 8.85
N ALA A 140 -12.96 -7.16 8.30
CA ALA A 140 -13.04 -6.32 7.11
C ALA A 140 -13.40 -7.10 5.85
N ARG A 141 -13.35 -8.43 5.86
CA ARG A 141 -13.90 -9.30 4.80
C ARG A 141 -15.37 -9.00 4.49
N THR A 142 -16.13 -8.58 5.51
CA THR A 142 -17.55 -8.21 5.35
C THR A 142 -17.77 -7.00 4.42
N LEU A 143 -16.76 -6.15 4.23
CA LEU A 143 -16.85 -4.97 3.36
C LEU A 143 -16.92 -5.33 1.87
N ARG A 144 -16.47 -6.54 1.50
CA ARG A 144 -16.49 -7.08 0.13
C ARG A 144 -16.79 -8.57 0.15
N ALA A 145 -18.02 -8.91 0.50
CA ALA A 145 -18.50 -10.30 0.49
C ALA A 145 -18.39 -10.97 -0.89
N ASP A 146 -18.31 -10.18 -1.96
CA ASP A 146 -18.11 -10.63 -3.34
C ASP A 146 -16.65 -11.02 -3.68
N LEU A 147 -15.69 -10.72 -2.80
CA LEU A 147 -14.27 -11.03 -2.95
C LEU A 147 -13.80 -12.15 -2.02
N SER A 148 -14.71 -13.05 -1.59
CA SER A 148 -14.38 -14.20 -0.76
C SER A 148 -13.18 -14.99 -1.33
N GLU A 149 -12.24 -15.34 -0.44
CA GLU A 149 -10.90 -15.91 -0.73
C GLU A 149 -10.88 -17.04 -1.77
#